data_AF-A0A839S9Y1-F1
#
_entry.id   AF-A0A839S9Y1-F1
#
_cell.length_a   1.000
_cell.length_b   1.000
_cell.length_c   1.000
_cell.angle_alpha   90.00
_cell.angle_beta   90.00
_cell.angle_gamma   90.00
#
_symmetry.space_group_name_H-M   'P 1'
#
loop_
_entity.id
_entity.type
_entity.pdbx_description
1 polymer ?
#
loop_
_entity_poly.entity_id
_entity_poly.type
_entity_poly.pdbx_seq_one_letter_code
_entity_poly.pdbx_strand_id
1 'polypeptide(L)'
;MKPRLFLLLLLLTLKGFGQPKPLEGIVFDKESKERIASVSIHDLTNGIAIYDNLKGEYQIIAADGDILVFSKQNYRSDTIKVQSRAQLAVSMVRLAIQLKEVTVHNTTLTPDQKLEATKNDFTKIYGSLAYGDYLSTPYGGGAGLSIDALWNSISRSGRNASKLRDVIQQDYEQNVIDYRFNREYVAGITGLKDDKLTSFMFRYRPGYYTASTMSDYEFITMIRANLRRFLRSQRTYGLAPLVSK
;
A
#
# COMPACT_ATOMS: atom_id res chain seq x y z
N MET A 1 27.27 -55.68 67.25
CA MET A 1 27.20 -55.43 65.79
C MET A 1 27.71 -54.03 65.52
N LYS A 2 28.71 -53.87 64.64
CA LYS A 2 29.48 -52.62 64.51
C LYS A 2 28.57 -51.52 63.90
N PRO A 3 28.31 -50.39 64.59
CA PRO A 3 27.38 -49.35 64.11
C PRO A 3 27.81 -48.72 62.77
N ARG A 4 29.09 -48.86 62.42
CA ARG A 4 29.67 -48.43 61.13
C ARG A 4 29.13 -49.23 59.94
N LEU A 5 28.72 -50.49 60.11
CA LEU A 5 28.17 -51.30 59.02
C LEU A 5 26.73 -50.89 58.69
N PHE A 6 25.96 -50.49 59.71
CA PHE A 6 24.57 -50.04 59.55
C PHE A 6 24.48 -48.69 58.82
N LEU A 7 25.41 -47.77 59.12
CA LEU A 7 25.51 -46.48 58.43
C LEU A 7 25.85 -46.65 56.93
N LEU A 8 26.71 -47.62 56.58
CA LEU A 8 27.09 -47.89 55.20
C LEU A 8 25.92 -48.50 54.38
N LEU A 9 25.07 -49.31 55.02
CA LEU A 9 23.88 -49.89 54.39
C LEU A 9 22.80 -48.83 54.13
N LEU A 10 22.68 -47.82 55.02
CA LEU A 10 21.72 -46.71 54.88
C LEU A 10 22.07 -45.81 53.67
N LEU A 11 23.35 -45.58 53.42
CA LEU A 11 23.81 -44.77 52.28
C LEU A 11 23.58 -45.45 50.92
N LEU A 12 23.52 -46.78 50.85
CA LEU A 12 23.23 -47.51 49.59
C LEU A 12 21.77 -47.41 49.14
N THR A 13 20.85 -47.00 50.04
CA THR A 13 19.41 -46.88 49.71
C THR A 13 18.99 -45.49 49.23
N LEU A 14 19.91 -44.52 49.20
CA LEU A 14 19.66 -43.19 48.63
C LEU A 14 19.65 -43.28 47.10
N LYS A 15 18.52 -43.68 46.53
CA LYS A 15 18.19 -43.44 45.12
C LYS A 15 18.12 -41.92 44.91
N GLY A 16 19.18 -41.33 44.38
CA GLY A 16 19.18 -39.92 44.01
C GLY A 16 18.19 -39.68 42.87
N PHE A 17 17.09 -38.97 43.14
CA PHE A 17 16.24 -38.42 42.10
C PHE A 17 16.93 -37.18 41.53
N GLY A 18 17.53 -37.29 40.35
CA GLY A 18 18.04 -36.12 39.62
C GLY A 18 16.87 -35.21 39.25
N GLN A 19 16.98 -33.91 39.54
CA GLN A 19 15.98 -32.93 39.13
C GLN A 19 15.86 -32.92 37.59
N PRO A 20 14.65 -32.99 37.02
CA PRO A 20 14.47 -32.88 35.58
C PRO A 20 14.95 -31.50 35.13
N LYS A 21 15.95 -31.46 34.24
CA LYS A 21 16.44 -30.20 33.68
C LYS A 21 15.35 -29.63 32.75
N PRO A 22 14.89 -28.39 32.97
CA PRO A 22 13.94 -27.77 32.07
C PRO A 22 14.59 -27.51 30.71
N LEU A 23 13.82 -27.70 29.64
CA LEU A 23 14.14 -27.23 28.31
C LEU A 23 13.92 -25.72 28.28
N GLU A 24 14.97 -24.98 27.95
CA GLU A 24 14.92 -23.53 27.83
C GLU A 24 14.89 -23.11 26.37
N GLY A 25 14.22 -22.00 26.08
CA GLY A 25 14.17 -21.49 24.72
C GLY A 25 13.62 -20.08 24.64
N ILE A 26 13.61 -19.54 23.42
CA ILE A 26 13.12 -18.19 23.14
C ILE A 26 12.14 -18.27 21.97
N VAL A 27 11.05 -17.52 22.07
CA VAL A 27 10.08 -17.35 20.98
C VAL A 27 10.24 -15.98 20.33
N PHE A 28 10.31 -15.96 19.00
CA PHE A 28 10.48 -14.75 18.21
C PHE A 28 9.55 -14.72 17.02
N ASP A 29 9.36 -13.50 16.53
CA ASP A 29 8.62 -13.23 15.33
C ASP A 29 9.43 -13.60 14.09
N LYS A 30 8.81 -14.31 13.14
CA LYS A 30 9.50 -14.69 11.90
C LYS A 30 9.89 -13.46 11.08
N GLU A 31 9.05 -12.42 11.04
CA GLU A 31 9.24 -11.22 10.23
C GLU A 31 10.01 -10.15 10.99
N SER A 32 9.50 -9.67 12.13
CA SER A 32 10.14 -8.56 12.86
C SER A 32 11.41 -8.97 13.62
N LYS A 33 11.65 -10.28 13.80
CA LYS A 33 12.71 -10.84 14.66
C LYS A 33 12.64 -10.40 16.12
N GLU A 34 11.56 -9.76 16.52
CA GLU A 34 11.33 -9.35 17.89
C GLU A 34 10.97 -10.54 18.75
N ARG A 35 11.32 -10.47 20.04
CA ARG A 35 10.90 -11.47 21.01
C ARG A 35 9.42 -11.33 21.30
N ILE A 36 8.74 -12.47 21.35
CA ILE A 36 7.30 -12.53 21.59
C ILE A 36 7.11 -12.98 23.03
N ALA A 37 6.36 -12.22 23.83
CA ALA A 37 5.94 -12.61 25.17
C ALA A 37 4.48 -13.08 25.18
N SER A 38 4.06 -13.77 26.25
CA SER A 38 2.73 -14.37 26.44
C SER A 38 2.36 -15.42 25.38
N VAL A 39 3.31 -16.27 25.00
CA VAL A 39 3.09 -17.47 24.18
C VAL A 39 2.73 -18.64 25.09
N SER A 40 1.63 -19.32 24.78
CA SER A 40 1.25 -20.56 25.44
C SER A 40 1.97 -21.75 24.81
N ILE A 41 2.64 -22.54 25.63
CA ILE A 41 3.46 -23.68 25.23
C ILE A 41 2.86 -24.90 25.89
N HIS A 42 2.35 -25.80 25.06
CA HIS A 42 1.64 -26.99 25.52
C HIS A 42 2.35 -28.25 25.03
N ASP A 43 2.76 -29.09 25.96
CA ASP A 43 3.30 -30.41 25.66
C ASP A 43 2.14 -31.41 25.49
N LEU A 44 2.00 -31.97 24.30
CA LEU A 44 0.94 -32.94 23.98
C LEU A 44 1.17 -34.31 24.63
N THR A 45 2.41 -34.67 24.98
CA THR A 45 2.70 -35.98 25.58
C THR A 45 2.38 -35.97 27.08
N ASN A 46 2.81 -34.93 27.79
CA ASN A 46 2.69 -34.84 29.24
C ASN A 46 1.50 -33.99 29.73
N GLY A 47 0.82 -33.27 28.83
CA GLY A 47 -0.31 -32.40 29.15
C GLY A 47 0.07 -31.14 29.94
N ILE A 48 1.37 -30.81 29.99
CA ILE A 48 1.89 -29.64 30.72
C ILE A 48 1.76 -28.41 29.83
N ALA A 49 1.08 -27.38 30.33
CA ALA A 49 0.95 -26.08 29.67
C ALA A 49 1.63 -24.99 30.50
N ILE A 50 2.50 -24.21 29.88
CA ILE A 50 3.16 -23.05 30.49
C ILE A 50 3.01 -21.81 29.60
N TYR A 51 3.33 -20.65 30.15
CA TYR A 51 3.55 -19.43 29.39
C TYR A 51 5.02 -19.04 29.47
N ASP A 52 5.50 -18.38 28.42
CA ASP A 52 6.80 -17.70 28.44
C ASP A 52 6.78 -16.44 29.32
N ASN A 53 7.98 -15.87 29.56
CA ASN A 53 8.14 -14.66 30.34
C ASN A 53 8.03 -13.38 29.48
N LEU A 54 8.10 -12.21 30.12
CA LEU A 54 8.07 -10.90 29.42
C LEU A 54 9.27 -10.67 28.48
N LYS A 55 10.33 -11.47 28.60
CA LYS A 55 11.51 -11.45 27.72
C LYS A 55 11.40 -12.45 26.56
N GLY A 56 10.26 -13.15 26.42
CA GLY A 56 10.01 -14.18 25.41
C GLY A 56 10.80 -15.47 25.63
N GLU A 57 11.30 -15.71 26.85
CA GLU A 57 12.00 -16.93 27.23
C GLU A 57 11.02 -17.90 27.92
N TYR A 58 11.14 -19.19 27.64
CA TYR A 58 10.34 -20.24 28.25
C TYR A 58 11.20 -21.33 28.89
N GLN A 59 10.64 -21.99 29.90
CA GLN A 59 11.26 -23.10 30.61
C GLN A 59 10.21 -24.21 30.83
N ILE A 60 10.24 -25.27 30.04
CA ILE A 60 9.29 -26.40 30.13
C ILE A 60 10.01 -27.71 30.45
N ILE A 61 9.43 -28.55 31.30
CA ILE A 61 9.93 -29.91 31.52
C ILE A 61 9.36 -30.80 30.42
N ALA A 62 10.20 -31.15 29.43
CA ALA A 62 9.85 -32.03 28.32
C ALA A 62 10.96 -33.06 28.07
N ALA A 63 10.60 -34.27 27.63
CA ALA A 63 11.53 -35.34 27.28
C ALA A 63 11.88 -35.33 25.78
N ASP A 64 12.97 -36.02 25.44
CA ASP A 64 13.36 -36.17 24.04
C ASP A 64 12.30 -37.01 23.30
N GLY A 65 11.73 -36.46 22.23
CA GLY A 65 10.64 -37.06 21.47
C GLY A 65 9.27 -36.42 21.69
N ASP A 66 9.12 -35.57 22.72
CA ASP A 66 7.86 -34.88 23.03
C ASP A 66 7.51 -33.81 21.99
N ILE A 67 6.22 -33.50 21.89
CA ILE A 67 5.67 -32.59 20.90
C ILE A 67 5.14 -31.34 21.61
N LEU A 68 5.83 -30.22 21.38
CA LEU A 68 5.47 -28.93 21.94
C LEU A 68 4.67 -28.12 20.92
N VAL A 69 3.51 -27.62 21.34
CA VAL A 69 2.63 -26.75 20.56
C VAL A 69 2.74 -25.33 21.12
N PHE A 70 3.14 -24.41 20.26
CA PHE A 70 3.24 -22.99 20.56
C PHE A 70 2.01 -22.30 20.00
N SER A 71 1.26 -21.59 20.85
CA SER A 71 0.04 -20.91 20.48
C SER A 71 -0.04 -19.51 21.10
N LYS A 72 -0.49 -18.54 20.29
CA LYS A 72 -0.69 -17.16 20.72
C LYS A 72 -1.73 -16.49 19.83
N GLN A 73 -2.53 -15.60 20.41
CA GLN A 73 -3.49 -14.80 19.64
C GLN A 73 -2.77 -13.94 18.59
N ASN A 74 -3.34 -13.86 17.39
CA ASN A 74 -2.78 -13.16 16.22
C ASN A 74 -1.50 -13.78 15.64
N TYR A 75 -1.15 -15.01 16.05
CA TYR A 75 -0.06 -15.79 15.49
C TYR A 75 -0.57 -17.16 15.03
N ARG A 76 0.08 -17.72 14.01
CA ARG A 76 -0.14 -19.09 13.57
C ARG A 76 0.53 -20.03 14.56
N SER A 77 -0.24 -20.97 15.10
CA SER A 77 0.30 -21.99 15.99
C SER A 77 1.32 -22.86 15.25
N ASP A 78 2.39 -23.22 15.94
CA ASP A 78 3.46 -24.07 15.41
C ASP A 78 3.71 -25.25 16.34
N THR A 79 4.24 -26.34 15.79
CA THR A 79 4.45 -27.60 16.52
C THR A 79 5.86 -28.09 16.30
N ILE A 80 6.61 -28.31 17.38
CA ILE A 80 8.01 -28.71 17.34
C ILE A 80 8.20 -29.99 18.14
N LYS A 81 8.92 -30.94 17.54
CA LYS A 81 9.38 -32.15 18.21
C LYS A 81 10.71 -31.90 18.91
N VAL A 82 10.79 -32.18 20.20
CA VAL A 82 12.02 -32.05 21.00
C VAL A 82 12.99 -33.15 20.55
N GLN A 83 14.12 -32.76 19.95
CA GLN A 83 15.16 -33.70 19.50
C GLN A 83 16.36 -33.75 20.45
N SER A 84 16.60 -32.67 21.20
CA SER A 84 17.67 -32.58 22.18
C SER A 84 17.33 -31.53 23.24
N ARG A 85 17.93 -31.65 24.42
CA ARG A 85 17.81 -30.69 25.53
C ARG A 85 18.63 -29.40 25.35
N ALA A 86 19.03 -29.07 24.12
CA ALA A 86 19.69 -27.80 23.82
C ALA A 86 18.68 -26.66 23.77
N GLN A 87 19.16 -25.42 23.92
CA GLN A 87 18.29 -24.24 23.91
C GLN A 87 17.56 -24.12 22.56
N LEU A 88 16.23 -24.07 22.59
CA LEU A 88 15.40 -24.12 21.38
C LEU A 88 14.82 -22.73 21.02
N ALA A 89 15.18 -22.27 19.84
CA ALA A 89 14.77 -20.99 19.28
C ALA A 89 13.57 -21.19 18.33
N VAL A 90 12.39 -20.64 18.66
CA VAL A 90 11.12 -20.89 17.93
C VAL A 90 10.62 -19.63 17.23
N SER A 91 10.31 -19.72 15.94
CA SER A 91 9.74 -18.62 15.15
C SER A 91 8.23 -18.78 14.94
N MET A 92 7.43 -17.83 15.41
CA MET A 92 5.99 -17.77 15.10
C MET A 92 5.69 -16.78 13.97
N VAL A 93 4.67 -17.07 13.16
CA VAL A 93 4.23 -16.21 12.05
C VAL A 93 2.99 -15.42 12.45
N ARG A 94 3.00 -14.09 12.33
CA ARG A 94 1.81 -13.26 12.57
C ARG A 94 0.71 -13.58 11.55
N LEU A 95 -0.52 -13.62 12.01
CA LEU A 95 -1.71 -13.70 11.14
C LEU A 95 -2.15 -12.32 10.62
N ALA A 96 -1.75 -11.25 11.32
CA ALA A 96 -2.09 -9.89 10.91
C ALA A 96 -1.22 -9.46 9.72
N ILE A 97 -1.87 -8.94 8.67
CA ILE A 97 -1.19 -8.35 7.51
C ILE A 97 -0.70 -6.96 7.95
N GLN A 98 0.62 -6.75 7.98
CA GLN A 98 1.18 -5.42 8.19
C GLN A 98 1.07 -4.60 6.91
N LEU A 99 0.15 -3.64 6.87
CA LEU A 99 0.07 -2.68 5.77
C LEU A 99 1.26 -1.72 5.85
N LYS A 100 1.84 -1.39 4.71
CA LYS A 100 2.89 -0.36 4.64
C LYS A 100 2.29 0.99 5.02
N GLU A 101 3.00 1.75 5.84
CA GLU A 101 2.66 3.14 6.12
C GLU A 101 2.75 3.95 4.83
N VAL A 102 1.67 4.64 4.47
CA VAL A 102 1.62 5.55 3.33
C VAL A 102 1.60 6.97 3.88
N THR A 103 2.73 7.66 3.83
CA THR A 103 2.82 9.07 4.18
C THR A 103 2.17 9.90 3.07
N VAL A 104 0.98 10.44 3.33
CA VAL A 104 0.30 11.36 2.40
C VAL A 104 0.87 12.76 2.61
N HIS A 105 1.64 13.26 1.65
CA HIS A 105 2.09 14.64 1.65
C HIS A 105 1.00 15.56 1.07
N ASN A 106 0.79 16.74 1.67
CA ASN A 106 -0.11 17.81 1.17
C ASN A 106 0.47 18.52 -0.08
N THR A 107 1.06 17.78 -1.01
CA THR A 107 1.54 18.33 -2.27
C THR A 107 0.51 18.04 -3.35
N THR A 108 -0.13 19.09 -3.85
CA THR A 108 -0.95 19.00 -5.06
C THR A 108 -0.04 18.60 -6.21
N LEU A 109 -0.22 17.37 -6.72
CA LEU A 109 0.55 16.90 -7.88
C LEU A 109 0.32 17.84 -9.08
N THR A 110 1.40 18.18 -9.77
CA THR A 110 1.29 18.93 -11.03
C THR A 110 0.54 18.09 -12.07
N PRO A 111 -0.09 18.70 -13.08
CA PRO A 111 -0.74 17.96 -14.15
C PRO A 111 0.18 16.92 -14.81
N ASP A 112 1.47 17.26 -14.98
CA ASP A 112 2.48 16.36 -15.55
C ASP A 112 2.74 15.15 -14.65
N GLN A 113 2.89 15.36 -13.34
CA GLN A 113 3.09 14.27 -12.37
C GLN A 113 1.87 13.34 -12.31
N LYS A 114 0.65 13.89 -12.39
CA LYS A 114 -0.58 13.10 -12.46
C LYS A 114 -0.64 12.28 -13.75
N LEU A 115 -0.27 12.86 -14.88
CA LEU A 115 -0.21 12.16 -16.17
C LEU A 115 0.81 11.02 -16.12
N GLU A 116 1.98 11.25 -15.55
CA GLU A 116 3.03 10.23 -15.41
C GLU A 116 2.56 9.08 -14.50
N ALA A 117 1.98 9.39 -13.34
CA ALA A 117 1.39 8.39 -12.46
C ALA A 117 0.31 7.55 -13.18
N THR A 118 -0.58 8.23 -13.93
CA THR A 118 -1.62 7.56 -14.74
C THR A 118 -1.01 6.64 -15.79
N LYS A 119 0.04 7.07 -16.49
CA LYS A 119 0.76 6.23 -17.48
C LYS A 119 1.41 5.00 -16.82
N ASN A 120 1.94 5.16 -15.61
CA ASN A 120 2.52 4.07 -14.83
C ASN A 120 1.46 3.06 -14.37
N ASP A 121 0.26 3.49 -14.04
CA ASP A 121 -0.85 2.58 -13.71
C ASP A 121 -1.33 1.80 -14.94
N PHE A 122 -1.33 2.45 -16.11
CA PHE A 122 -1.74 1.85 -17.38
C PHE A 122 -0.56 1.32 -18.21
N THR A 123 0.32 0.53 -17.59
CA THR A 123 1.51 -0.09 -18.24
C THR A 123 1.21 -0.90 -19.51
N LYS A 124 0.01 -1.47 -19.65
CA LYS A 124 -0.39 -2.21 -20.86
C LYS A 124 -0.53 -1.31 -22.09
N ILE A 125 -0.76 -0.01 -21.90
CA ILE A 125 -1.00 0.96 -22.98
C ILE A 125 0.21 1.88 -23.18
N TYR A 126 0.96 2.17 -22.12
CA TYR A 126 2.10 3.10 -22.12
C TYR A 126 3.46 2.48 -21.74
N GLY A 127 3.50 1.29 -21.15
CA GLY A 127 4.72 0.64 -20.67
C GLY A 127 5.44 -0.21 -21.72
N SER A 128 6.50 -0.91 -21.33
CA SER A 128 7.26 -1.81 -22.21
C SER A 128 6.41 -2.93 -22.83
N LEU A 129 5.31 -3.33 -22.20
CA LEU A 129 4.32 -4.27 -22.74
C LEU A 129 3.51 -3.67 -23.91
N ALA A 130 3.42 -2.34 -24.00
CA ALA A 130 2.92 -1.68 -25.20
C ALA A 130 3.98 -1.70 -26.31
N TYR A 131 5.27 -1.53 -25.97
CA TYR A 131 6.37 -1.44 -26.94
C TYR A 131 6.96 -2.80 -27.40
N GLY A 132 6.72 -3.87 -26.64
CA GLY A 132 7.17 -5.23 -26.94
C GLY A 132 6.57 -5.82 -28.22
N ASP A 133 5.60 -5.13 -28.82
CA ASP A 133 4.89 -5.52 -30.04
C ASP A 133 5.07 -4.50 -31.18
N TYR A 134 5.85 -3.41 -30.99
CA TYR A 134 6.05 -2.36 -32.01
C TYR A 134 7.41 -2.42 -32.72
N LEU A 135 8.33 -3.28 -32.27
CA LEU A 135 9.66 -3.46 -32.86
C LEU A 135 9.88 -4.90 -33.36
N SER A 136 9.15 -5.29 -34.42
CA SER A 136 9.68 -6.26 -35.35
C SER A 136 10.43 -5.50 -36.44
N THR A 137 11.75 -5.44 -36.37
CA THR A 137 12.56 -5.10 -37.55
C THR A 137 12.34 -6.21 -38.59
N PRO A 138 11.75 -5.95 -39.77
CA PRO A 138 11.71 -6.94 -40.82
C PRO A 138 13.14 -7.36 -41.14
N TYR A 139 13.37 -8.66 -41.33
CA TYR A 139 14.65 -9.18 -41.81
C TYR A 139 14.93 -8.59 -43.21
N GLY A 140 15.67 -7.48 -43.26
CA GLY A 140 15.95 -6.74 -44.49
C GLY A 140 15.62 -5.25 -44.34
N GLY A 141 16.64 -4.44 -44.07
CA GLY A 141 16.53 -3.01 -43.76
C GLY A 141 15.74 -2.21 -44.79
N GLY A 142 14.49 -1.91 -44.45
CA GLY A 142 13.62 -0.97 -45.15
C GLY A 142 12.67 -0.31 -44.15
N ALA A 143 12.41 0.98 -44.32
CA ALA A 143 11.47 1.74 -43.51
C ALA A 143 10.03 1.28 -43.77
N GLY A 144 9.61 0.22 -43.08
CA GLY A 144 8.25 -0.31 -43.12
C GLY A 144 7.47 0.10 -41.86
N LEU A 145 6.27 0.64 -42.05
CA LEU A 145 5.28 0.80 -40.98
C LEU A 145 5.02 -0.57 -40.34
N SER A 146 5.15 -0.70 -39.01
CA SER A 146 4.97 -1.98 -38.34
C SER A 146 3.54 -2.51 -38.54
N ILE A 147 3.43 -3.73 -39.06
CA ILE A 147 2.15 -4.42 -39.33
C ILE A 147 1.32 -4.53 -38.04
N ASP A 148 1.97 -4.59 -36.87
CA ASP A 148 1.33 -4.63 -35.55
C ASP A 148 0.71 -3.29 -35.12
N ALA A 149 1.21 -2.15 -35.61
CA ALA A 149 0.55 -0.86 -35.43
C ALA A 149 -0.77 -0.79 -36.20
N LEU A 150 -0.82 -1.41 -37.39
CA LEU A 150 -2.04 -1.54 -38.19
C LEU A 150 -3.02 -2.56 -37.56
N TRP A 151 -2.54 -3.71 -37.08
CA TRP A 151 -3.38 -4.74 -36.44
C TRP A 151 -4.04 -4.24 -35.14
N ASN A 152 -3.30 -3.51 -34.31
CA ASN A 152 -3.84 -2.89 -33.10
C ASN A 152 -4.90 -1.82 -33.42
N SER A 153 -4.76 -1.06 -34.51
CA SER A 153 -5.79 -0.08 -34.91
C SER A 153 -7.14 -0.72 -35.31
N ILE A 154 -7.12 -1.97 -35.79
CA ILE A 154 -8.31 -2.70 -36.28
C ILE A 154 -8.93 -3.58 -35.18
N SER A 155 -8.14 -4.11 -34.26
CA SER A 155 -8.62 -5.00 -33.19
C SER A 155 -9.49 -4.25 -32.17
N ARG A 156 -10.44 -4.98 -31.54
CA ARG A 156 -11.26 -4.41 -30.45
C ARG A 156 -10.39 -3.89 -29.29
N SER A 157 -9.27 -4.58 -29.01
CA SER A 157 -8.34 -4.22 -27.95
C SER A 157 -7.65 -2.88 -28.22
N GLY A 158 -7.08 -2.68 -29.42
CA GLY A 158 -6.39 -1.43 -29.71
C GLY A 158 -7.34 -0.25 -29.97
N ARG A 159 -8.57 -0.48 -30.44
CA ARG A 159 -9.63 0.55 -30.40
C ARG A 159 -9.94 1.02 -28.98
N ASN A 160 -10.03 0.09 -28.03
CA ASN A 160 -10.24 0.43 -26.62
C ASN A 160 -9.02 1.14 -26.02
N ALA A 161 -7.80 0.72 -26.39
CA ALA A 161 -6.57 1.39 -25.96
C ALA A 161 -6.48 2.82 -26.52
N SER A 162 -6.86 3.05 -27.79
CA SER A 162 -6.92 4.39 -28.38
C SER A 162 -7.90 5.27 -27.63
N LYS A 163 -9.12 4.78 -27.38
CA LYS A 163 -10.13 5.52 -26.60
C LYS A 163 -9.61 5.88 -25.21
N LEU A 164 -8.93 4.96 -24.54
CA LEU A 164 -8.36 5.24 -23.22
C LEU A 164 -7.23 6.28 -23.30
N ARG A 165 -6.40 6.26 -24.35
CA ARG A 165 -5.41 7.33 -24.59
C ARG A 165 -6.08 8.69 -24.79
N ASP A 166 -7.17 8.73 -25.54
CA ASP A 166 -7.94 9.97 -25.77
C ASP A 166 -8.53 10.50 -24.46
N VAL A 167 -9.09 9.61 -23.63
CA VAL A 167 -9.61 9.98 -22.30
C VAL A 167 -8.50 10.50 -21.39
N ILE A 168 -7.35 9.82 -21.32
CA ILE A 168 -6.21 10.25 -20.49
C ILE A 168 -5.66 11.60 -20.97
N GLN A 169 -5.63 11.83 -22.29
CA GLN A 169 -5.24 13.11 -22.85
C GLN A 169 -6.23 14.22 -22.49
N GLN A 170 -7.53 13.95 -22.61
CA GLN A 170 -8.57 14.89 -22.20
C GLN A 170 -8.48 15.23 -20.70
N ASP A 171 -8.29 14.22 -19.85
CA ASP A 171 -8.12 14.39 -18.42
C ASP A 171 -6.89 15.24 -18.10
N TYR A 172 -5.77 15.01 -18.79
CA TYR A 172 -4.58 15.85 -18.65
C TYR A 172 -4.86 17.31 -19.01
N GLU A 173 -5.53 17.56 -20.14
CA GLU A 173 -5.90 18.91 -20.57
C GLU A 173 -6.81 19.61 -19.55
N GLN A 174 -7.80 18.89 -18.99
CA GLN A 174 -8.65 19.42 -17.92
C GLN A 174 -7.84 19.74 -16.67
N ASN A 175 -6.93 18.85 -16.26
CA ASN A 175 -6.06 19.07 -15.11
C ASN A 175 -5.15 20.31 -15.29
N VAL A 176 -4.63 20.55 -16.49
CA VAL A 176 -3.84 21.76 -16.79
C VAL A 176 -4.69 23.02 -16.64
N ILE A 177 -5.92 22.99 -17.17
CA ILE A 177 -6.86 24.11 -17.01
C ILE A 177 -7.17 24.35 -15.54
N ASP A 178 -7.52 23.33 -14.78
CA ASP A 178 -7.94 23.46 -13.38
C ASP A 178 -6.78 23.87 -12.47
N TYR A 179 -5.55 23.40 -12.77
CA TYR A 179 -4.35 23.80 -12.06
C TYR A 179 -4.08 25.31 -12.21
N ARG A 180 -4.18 25.84 -13.43
CA ARG A 180 -3.92 27.26 -13.71
C ARG A 180 -5.10 28.17 -13.40
N PHE A 181 -6.32 27.74 -13.70
CA PHE A 181 -7.58 28.47 -13.49
C PHE A 181 -8.30 27.97 -12.22
N ASN A 182 -7.56 27.86 -11.11
CA ASN A 182 -8.11 27.41 -9.84
C ASN A 182 -8.92 28.51 -9.14
N ARG A 183 -9.78 28.10 -8.20
CA ARG A 183 -10.73 28.99 -7.50
C ARG A 183 -10.04 30.12 -6.76
N GLU A 184 -8.93 29.85 -6.09
CA GLU A 184 -8.18 30.81 -5.28
C GLU A 184 -7.52 31.88 -6.16
N TYR A 185 -6.89 31.47 -7.25
CA TYR A 185 -6.25 32.35 -8.22
C TYR A 185 -7.28 33.29 -8.88
N VAL A 186 -8.40 32.74 -9.34
CA VAL A 186 -9.47 33.53 -9.96
C VAL A 186 -10.14 34.46 -8.94
N ALA A 187 -10.36 34.00 -7.70
CA ALA A 187 -10.87 34.84 -6.63
C ALA A 187 -9.92 36.01 -6.32
N GLY A 188 -8.61 35.75 -6.27
CA GLY A 188 -7.60 36.78 -6.02
C GLY A 188 -7.56 37.88 -7.09
N ILE A 189 -7.81 37.53 -8.36
CA ILE A 189 -7.83 38.51 -9.46
C ILE A 189 -9.17 39.25 -9.52
N THR A 190 -10.28 38.55 -9.31
CA THR A 190 -11.63 39.09 -9.57
C THR A 190 -12.31 39.70 -8.37
N GLY A 191 -11.91 39.29 -7.15
CA GLY A 191 -12.60 39.63 -5.91
C GLY A 191 -13.99 39.02 -5.76
N LEU A 192 -14.41 38.14 -6.69
CA LEU A 192 -15.70 37.45 -6.61
C LEU A 192 -15.66 36.38 -5.51
N LYS A 193 -16.82 36.16 -4.87
CA LYS A 193 -16.99 35.15 -3.81
C LYS A 193 -18.13 34.19 -4.14
N ASP A 194 -18.05 32.99 -3.57
CA ASP A 194 -19.11 31.98 -3.52
C ASP A 194 -19.80 31.75 -4.87
N ASP A 195 -21.12 31.92 -4.95
CA ASP A 195 -21.93 31.62 -6.12
C ASP A 195 -21.56 32.47 -7.34
N LYS A 196 -21.17 33.73 -7.12
CA LYS A 196 -20.72 34.62 -8.20
C LYS A 196 -19.41 34.15 -8.79
N LEU A 197 -18.49 33.67 -7.94
CA LEU A 197 -17.23 33.10 -8.39
C LEU A 197 -17.47 31.80 -9.16
N THR A 198 -18.29 30.89 -8.63
CA THR A 198 -18.65 29.64 -9.31
C THR A 198 -19.28 29.91 -10.67
N SER A 199 -20.24 30.84 -10.75
CA SER A 199 -20.91 31.23 -12.00
C SER A 199 -19.93 31.85 -13.01
N PHE A 200 -19.01 32.69 -12.54
CA PHE A 200 -17.97 33.29 -13.37
C PHE A 200 -17.04 32.22 -13.94
N MET A 201 -16.53 31.33 -13.08
CA MET A 201 -15.61 30.27 -13.48
C MET A 201 -16.25 29.30 -14.46
N PHE A 202 -17.52 28.94 -14.26
CA PHE A 202 -18.27 28.09 -15.19
C PHE A 202 -18.42 28.74 -16.57
N ARG A 203 -18.77 30.03 -16.61
CA ARG A 203 -19.04 30.75 -17.87
C ARG A 203 -17.79 31.12 -18.66
N TYR A 204 -16.70 31.43 -17.96
CA TYR A 204 -15.47 31.94 -18.57
C TYR A 204 -14.29 30.98 -18.41
N ARG A 205 -14.58 29.67 -18.27
CA ARG A 205 -13.53 28.64 -18.20
C ARG A 205 -12.70 28.66 -19.50
N PRO A 206 -11.38 28.83 -19.42
CA PRO A 206 -10.52 28.85 -20.60
C PRO A 206 -10.36 27.45 -21.19
N GLY A 207 -9.97 27.38 -22.47
CA GLY A 207 -9.54 26.14 -23.11
C GLY A 207 -8.08 25.81 -22.79
N TYR A 208 -7.67 24.58 -23.12
CA TYR A 208 -6.32 24.08 -22.86
C TYR A 208 -5.23 24.96 -23.47
N TYR A 209 -5.35 25.32 -24.76
CA TYR A 209 -4.36 26.16 -25.44
C TYR A 209 -4.14 27.50 -24.74
N THR A 210 -5.23 28.15 -24.32
CA THR A 210 -5.19 29.41 -23.57
C THR A 210 -4.49 29.23 -22.23
N ALA A 211 -4.79 28.14 -21.52
CA ALA A 211 -4.19 27.82 -20.23
C ALA A 211 -2.72 27.40 -20.33
N SER A 212 -2.25 26.86 -21.46
CA SER A 212 -0.86 26.40 -21.61
C SER A 212 0.06 27.42 -22.28
N THR A 213 -0.45 28.31 -23.13
CA THR A 213 0.39 29.19 -23.95
C THR A 213 0.49 30.63 -23.47
N MET A 214 -0.56 31.19 -22.86
CA MET A 214 -0.54 32.59 -22.44
C MET A 214 0.51 32.81 -21.34
N SER A 215 1.18 33.95 -21.36
CA SER A 215 1.95 34.42 -20.20
C SER A 215 1.02 34.75 -19.03
N ASP A 216 1.56 34.83 -17.82
CA ASP A 216 0.75 35.15 -16.64
C ASP A 216 0.09 36.53 -16.74
N TYR A 217 0.78 37.51 -17.31
CA TYR A 217 0.22 38.85 -17.53
C TYR A 217 -0.97 38.83 -18.50
N GLU A 218 -0.85 38.12 -19.63
CA GLU A 218 -1.93 37.99 -20.60
C GLU A 218 -3.12 37.25 -20.01
N PHE A 219 -2.86 36.20 -19.24
CA PHE A 219 -3.89 35.41 -18.58
C PHE A 219 -4.67 36.24 -17.54
N ILE A 220 -3.97 37.03 -16.71
CA ILE A 220 -4.60 37.99 -15.77
C ILE A 220 -5.43 39.03 -16.54
N THR A 221 -4.90 39.57 -17.63
CA THR A 221 -5.58 40.58 -18.46
C THR A 221 -6.86 40.02 -19.08
N MET A 222 -6.82 38.77 -19.57
CA MET A 222 -7.98 38.03 -20.04
C MET A 222 -9.04 37.87 -18.94
N ILE A 223 -8.64 37.43 -17.74
CA ILE A 223 -9.57 37.25 -16.60
C ILE A 223 -10.25 38.59 -16.25
N ARG A 224 -9.49 39.69 -16.20
CA ARG A 224 -10.05 41.03 -15.95
C ARG A 224 -11.00 41.49 -17.07
N ALA A 225 -10.69 41.19 -18.32
CA ALA A 225 -11.57 41.48 -19.44
C ALA A 225 -12.88 40.68 -19.36
N ASN A 226 -12.79 39.40 -19.02
CA ASN A 226 -13.95 38.53 -18.79
C ASN A 226 -14.78 39.00 -17.60
N LEU A 227 -14.16 39.44 -16.50
CA LEU A 227 -14.85 40.01 -15.34
C LEU A 227 -15.70 41.22 -15.73
N ARG A 228 -15.16 42.14 -16.53
CA ARG A 228 -15.93 43.30 -17.04
C ARG A 228 -17.16 42.86 -17.85
N ARG A 229 -17.04 41.79 -18.65
CA ARG A 229 -18.17 41.21 -19.40
C ARG A 229 -19.18 40.53 -18.47
N PHE A 230 -18.70 39.82 -17.46
CA PHE A 230 -19.55 39.17 -16.45
C PHE A 230 -20.40 40.19 -15.69
N LEU A 231 -19.78 41.26 -15.17
CA LEU A 231 -20.48 42.31 -14.43
C LEU A 231 -21.51 43.05 -15.29
N ARG A 232 -21.23 43.26 -16.58
CA ARG A 232 -22.21 43.85 -17.53
C ARG A 232 -23.40 42.93 -17.82
N SER A 233 -23.20 41.61 -17.73
CA SER A 233 -24.21 40.60 -18.08
C SER A 233 -25.00 40.06 -16.89
N GLN A 234 -24.87 40.65 -15.68
CA GLN A 234 -25.61 40.24 -14.47
C GLN A 234 -27.13 40.50 -14.53
N ARG A 235 -27.71 40.90 -15.67
CA ARG A 235 -29.16 40.79 -15.88
C ARG A 235 -29.53 39.31 -16.08
N THR A 236 -29.88 38.69 -14.94
CA THR A 236 -30.82 37.57 -14.77
C THR A 236 -30.44 36.23 -15.45
N TYR A 237 -29.72 35.38 -14.72
CA TYR A 237 -29.70 33.92 -14.95
C TYR A 237 -29.81 33.19 -13.60
N GLY A 238 -30.79 33.58 -12.79
CA GLY A 238 -31.26 32.69 -11.73
C GLY A 238 -31.90 31.49 -12.43
N LEU A 239 -31.48 30.28 -12.08
CA LEU A 239 -32.16 29.06 -12.51
C LEU A 239 -33.66 29.22 -12.23
N ALA A 240 -34.51 28.86 -13.19
CA ALA A 240 -35.95 28.89 -12.98
C ALA A 240 -36.27 28.05 -11.73
N PRO A 241 -37.09 28.57 -10.79
CA PRO A 241 -37.47 27.80 -9.61
C PRO A 241 -38.11 26.49 -10.05
N LEU A 242 -37.73 25.38 -9.41
CA LEU A 242 -38.26 24.07 -9.72
C LEU A 242 -39.79 24.12 -9.55
N VAL A 243 -40.51 23.83 -10.64
CA VAL A 243 -41.96 23.69 -10.60
C VAL A 243 -42.28 22.45 -9.77
N SER A 244 -42.65 22.65 -8.51
CA SER A 244 -43.27 21.62 -7.69
C SER A 244 -44.59 21.21 -8.34
N LYS A 245 -44.73 19.94 -8.72
CA LYS A 245 -46.04 19.32 -8.97
C LYS A 245 -46.58 18.74 -7.67
#